data_AF-A0A3G1A5C6-F1
#
_entry.id   AF-A0A3G1A5C6-F1
#
_cell.length_a   1.000
_cell.length_b   1.000
_cell.length_c   1.000
_cell.angle_alpha   90.00
_cell.angle_beta   90.00
_cell.angle_gamma   90.00
#
_symmetry.space_group_name_H-M   'P 1'
#
loop_
_entity.id
_entity.type
_entity.pdbx_description
1 polymer ?
#
loop_
_entity_poly.entity_id
_entity_poly.type
_entity_poly.pdbx_seq_one_letter_code
_entity_poly.pdbx_strand_id
1 'polypeptide(L)' 'MIVEVDDGIILKPVKRKIDPEKLREAFKRHVESLNKIQGRREPKPGELAKSSLEEEFDDKSIY' A
#
# COMPACT_ATOMS: atom_id res chain seq x y z
N MET A 1 -11.20 3.82 7.09
CA MET A 1 -11.39 2.70 8.04
C MET A 1 -11.28 1.44 7.20
N ILE A 2 -10.11 0.81 7.26
CA ILE A 2 -9.88 -0.52 6.70
C ILE A 2 -10.48 -1.49 7.73
N VAL A 3 -11.27 -2.45 7.28
CA VAL A 3 -11.83 -3.50 8.13
C VAL A 3 -11.27 -4.82 7.63
N GLU A 4 -10.58 -5.51 8.52
CA GLU A 4 -10.02 -6.84 8.28
C GLU A 4 -11.10 -7.89 8.58
N VAL A 5 -11.31 -8.82 7.64
CA VAL A 5 -12.24 -9.94 7.80
C VAL A 5 -11.51 -11.18 7.33
N ASP A 6 -11.06 -12.01 8.28
CA ASP A 6 -10.30 -13.23 8.02
C ASP A 6 -9.07 -12.91 7.12
N ASP A 7 -8.80 -13.68 6.06
CA ASP A 7 -7.74 -13.43 5.06
C ASP A 7 -8.01 -12.24 4.09
N GLY A 8 -9.05 -11.43 4.35
CA GLY A 8 -9.55 -10.42 3.41
C GLY A 8 -9.45 -8.97 3.91
N ILE A 9 -8.80 -8.11 3.13
CA ILE A 9 -8.83 -6.65 3.35
C ILE A 9 -10.05 -6.04 2.67
N ILE A 10 -11.04 -5.62 3.46
CA ILE A 10 -12.20 -4.88 2.95
C ILE A 10 -11.91 -3.38 3.00
N LEU A 11 -11.72 -2.79 1.82
CA LEU A 11 -11.60 -1.34 1.67
C LEU A 11 -12.99 -0.71 1.56
N LYS A 12 -13.47 -0.10 2.65
CA LYS A 12 -14.71 0.68 2.62
C LYS A 12 -14.49 1.96 1.80
N PRO A 13 -15.22 2.17 0.69
CA PRO A 13 -15.10 3.39 -0.10
C PRO A 13 -15.41 4.60 0.79
N VAL A 14 -14.52 5.59 0.78
CA VAL A 14 -14.75 6.83 1.50
C VAL A 14 -15.93 7.53 0.84
N LYS A 15 -16.99 7.83 1.60
CA LYS A 15 -18.21 8.52 1.09
C LYS A 15 -17.95 9.97 0.62
N ARG A 16 -16.70 10.42 0.62
CA ARG A 16 -16.31 11.78 0.22
C ARG A 16 -16.17 11.85 -1.29
N LYS A 17 -16.55 13.00 -1.87
CA LYS A 17 -16.24 13.30 -3.27
C LYS A 17 -14.71 13.25 -3.47
N ILE A 18 -14.29 12.53 -4.50
CA ILE A 18 -12.90 12.37 -4.88
C ILE A 18 -12.62 13.32 -6.03
N ASP A 19 -11.48 14.00 -5.98
CA ASP A 19 -10.93 14.73 -7.12
C ASP A 19 -10.05 13.76 -7.94
N PRO A 20 -10.52 13.32 -9.12
CA PRO A 20 -9.82 12.31 -9.91
C PRO A 20 -8.49 12.82 -10.47
N GLU A 21 -8.37 14.13 -10.75
CA GLU A 21 -7.14 14.70 -11.30
C GLU A 21 -6.05 14.75 -10.24
N LYS A 22 -6.40 15.20 -9.04
CA LYS A 22 -5.49 15.19 -7.89
C LYS A 22 -4.98 13.79 -7.56
N LEU A 23 -5.86 12.80 -7.65
CA LEU A 23 -5.49 11.40 -7.40
C LEU A 23 -4.51 10.88 -8.47
N ARG A 24 -4.76 11.23 -9.73
CA ARG A 24 -3.90 10.85 -10.86
C ARG A 24 -2.52 11.47 -10.75
N GLU A 25 -2.42 12.75 -10.37
CA GLU A 25 -1.14 13.40 -10.08
C GLU A 25 -0.40 12.74 -8.93
N ALA A 26 -1.10 12.44 -7.83
CA ALA A 26 -0.49 11.79 -6.66
C ALA A 26 0.10 10.42 -7.02
N PHE A 27 -0.62 9.62 -7.79
CA PHE A 27 -0.10 8.33 -8.28
C PHE A 27 1.10 8.49 -9.21
N LYS A 28 1.07 9.48 -10.11
CA LYS A 28 2.20 9.75 -11.00
C LYS A 28 3.47 10.09 -10.22
N ARG A 29 3.37 11.00 -9.24
CA ARG A 29 4.50 11.37 -8.36
C ARG A 29 5.01 10.19 -7.56
N HIS A 30 4.11 9.33 -7.08
CA HIS A 30 4.51 8.14 -6.33
C HIS A 30 5.31 7.16 -7.20
N VAL A 31 4.88 6.93 -8.44
CA VAL A 31 5.62 6.09 -9.40
C VAL A 31 7.01 6.67 -9.67
N GLU A 32 7.13 8.00 -9.85
CA GLU A 32 8.42 8.66 -10.02
C GLU A 32 9.35 8.46 -8.81
N SER A 33 8.81 8.51 -7.59
CA SER A 33 9.57 8.20 -6.38
C SER A 33 10.03 6.75 -6.33
N LEU A 34 9.16 5.79 -6.67
CA LEU A 34 9.51 4.37 -6.70
C LEU A 34 10.59 4.05 -7.74
N ASN A 35 10.63 4.78 -8.86
CA ASN A 35 11.65 4.59 -9.90
C ASN A 35 13.04 5.04 -9.47
N LYS A 36 13.17 5.84 -8.40
CA LYS A 36 14.47 6.24 -7.84
C LYS A 36 15.11 5.16 -6.96
N ILE A 37 14.37 4.11 -6.61
CA ILE A 37 14.86 3.04 -5.75
C ILE A 37 15.81 2.15 -6.57
N GLN A 38 17.09 2.17 -6.22
CA GLN A 38 18.11 1.35 -6.88
C GLN A 38 17.87 -0.14 -6.60
N GLY A 39 17.99 -0.99 -7.63
CA GLY A 39 17.79 -2.43 -7.49
C GLY A 39 16.32 -2.88 -7.43
N ARG A 40 15.37 -1.97 -7.69
CA ARG A 40 13.95 -2.32 -7.79
C ARG A 40 13.74 -3.32 -8.93
N ARG A 41 13.22 -4.49 -8.57
CA ARG A 41 12.71 -5.51 -9.50
C ARG A 41 11.33 -5.94 -9.05
N GLU A 42 10.50 -6.34 -10.00
CA GLU A 42 9.24 -6.97 -9.65
C GLU A 42 9.55 -8.32 -8.97
N PRO A 43 8.95 -8.61 -7.81
CA PRO A 43 9.12 -9.89 -7.15
C PRO A 43 8.51 -10.99 -8.02
N LYS A 44 9.13 -12.18 -8.03
CA LYS A 44 8.49 -13.33 -8.67
C LYS A 44 7.28 -13.79 -7.86
N PRO A 45 6.28 -14.43 -8.48
CA PRO A 45 5.19 -15.06 -7.74
C PRO A 45 5.74 -15.98 -6.64
N GLY A 46 5.28 -15.78 -5.40
CA GLY A 46 5.74 -16.54 -4.22
C GLY A 46 7.02 -16.01 -3.55
N GLU A 47 7.73 -15.05 -4.15
CA GLU A 47 8.97 -14.48 -3.58
C GLU A 47 8.70 -13.70 -2.28
N LEU A 48 7.56 -13.00 -2.21
CA LEU A 48 7.12 -12.24 -1.03
C LEU A 48 6.25 -13.06 -0.06
N ALA A 49 6.08 -14.37 -0.28
CA ALA A 49 5.21 -15.20 0.58
C ALA A 49 5.72 -15.32 2.02
N LYS A 50 7.00 -15.03 2.26
CA LYS A 50 7.65 -15.04 3.58
C LYS A 50 7.76 -13.65 4.22
N SER A 51 7.51 -12.59 3.45
CA SER A 51 7.50 -11.22 3.96
C SER A 51 6.06 -10.85 4.30
N SER A 52 5.68 -10.94 5.57
CA SER A 52 4.40 -10.41 6.05
C SER A 52 4.53 -8.92 6.27
N LEU A 53 3.53 -8.16 5.82
CA LEU A 53 3.43 -6.72 6.11
C LEU A 53 3.09 -6.47 7.58
N GLU A 54 2.58 -7.48 8.30
CA GLU A 54 2.17 -7.37 9.71
C GLU A 54 3.34 -7.03 10.64
N GLU A 55 4.53 -7.59 10.38
CA GLU A 55 5.74 -7.30 11.18
C GLU A 55 6.11 -5.81 11.17
N GLU A 56 5.82 -5.06 10.11
CA GLU A 56 6.13 -3.62 10.04
C GLU A 56 5.11 -2.73 10.78
N PHE A 57 3.94 -3.25 11.14
CA PHE A 57 2.89 -2.49 11.85
C PHE A 57 2.84 -2.75 13.35
N ASP A 58 3.42 -3.86 13.84
CA ASP A 58 3.52 -4.16 15.27
C ASP A 58 4.57 -3.30 16.00
N ASP A 59 5.59 -2.78 15.28
CA ASP A 59 6.64 -1.90 15.83
C ASP A 59 6.20 -0.43 15.99
N LYS A 60 4.89 -0.17 16.00
CA LYS A 60 4.34 1.08 16.50
C LYS A 60 3.60 0.83 17.79
N SER A 61 4.40 0.70 18.85
CA SER A 61 4.07 1.19 20.20
C SER A 61 3.67 2.68 20.11
N ILE A 62 2.46 2.94 19.62
CA ILE A 62 1.73 4.18 19.84
C ILE A 62 0.98 3.98 21.17
N TYR A 63 1.72 4.09 22.27
CA TYR A 63 1.15 4.43 23.58
C TYR A 63 1.17 5.95 23.72
#